data_AF-A0A963SJY4-F1
#
_entry.id   AF-A0A963SJY4-F1
#
_cell.length_a   1.000
_cell.length_b   1.000
_cell.length_c   1.000
_cell.angle_alpha   90.00
_cell.angle_beta   90.00
_cell.angle_gamma   90.00
#
_symmetry.space_group_name_H-M   'P 1'
#
loop_
_entity.id
_entity.type
_entity.pdbx_description
1 polymer ?
#
loop_
_entity_poly.entity_id
_entity_poly.type
_entity_poly.pdbx_seq_one_letter_code
_entity_poly.pdbx_strand_id
1 'polypeptide(L)' 'MSKPEIVSYEPATGKELWRSPIGDVEAAVETARRAWPAWAAQPLATRIELVRRFANEVR' A
#
# COMPACT_ATOMS: atom_id res chain seq x y z
N MET A 1 14.42 3.74 -23.81
CA MET A 1 13.09 3.16 -23.51
C MET A 1 12.59 3.83 -22.23
N SER A 2 11.43 4.50 -22.26
CA SER A 2 10.84 5.04 -21.03
C SER A 2 10.40 3.88 -20.12
N LYS A 3 10.51 4.05 -18.79
CA LYS A 3 9.95 3.08 -17.84
C LYS A 3 8.42 3.12 -17.97
N PRO A 4 7.72 1.97 -17.88
CA PRO A 4 6.27 1.97 -17.89
C PRO A 4 5.72 2.77 -16.70
N GLU A 5 4.66 3.55 -16.94
CA GLU A 5 4.03 4.45 -15.96
C GLU A 5 2.58 4.04 -15.69
N ILE A 6 2.08 4.39 -14.51
CA ILE A 6 0.66 4.33 -14.14
C ILE A 6 0.12 5.75 -14.19
N VAL A 7 -1.03 5.92 -14.86
CA VAL A 7 -1.73 7.21 -14.98
C VAL A 7 -3.14 7.05 -14.42
N SER A 8 -3.54 7.99 -13.55
CA SER A 8 -4.88 8.07 -13.00
C SER A 8 -5.63 9.22 -13.68
N TYR A 9 -6.85 8.94 -14.15
CA TYR A 9 -7.73 9.91 -14.76
C TYR A 9 -9.03 10.04 -13.96
N GLU A 10 -9.53 11.26 -13.85
CA GLU A 10 -10.86 11.55 -13.33
C GLU A 10 -11.92 10.99 -14.28
N PRO A 11 -12.78 10.05 -13.86
CA PRO A 11 -13.67 9.35 -14.78
C PRO A 11 -14.77 10.25 -15.37
N ALA A 12 -15.15 11.32 -14.66
CA ALA A 12 -16.22 12.22 -15.11
C ALA A 12 -15.77 13.18 -16.22
N THR A 13 -14.48 13.51 -16.31
CA THR A 13 -13.95 14.57 -17.20
C THR A 13 -12.84 14.07 -18.13
N GLY A 14 -12.21 12.94 -17.81
CA GLY A 14 -11.00 12.46 -18.47
C GLY A 14 -9.74 13.23 -18.08
N LYS A 15 -9.79 14.12 -17.08
CA LYS A 15 -8.62 14.88 -16.64
C LYS A 15 -7.59 13.98 -15.96
N GLU A 16 -6.31 14.12 -16.30
CA GLU A 16 -5.22 13.46 -15.57
C GLU A 16 -5.13 14.00 -14.14
N LEU A 17 -5.17 13.09 -13.17
CA LEU A 17 -5.02 13.40 -11.74
C LEU A 17 -3.60 13.10 -11.23
N TRP A 18 -2.97 12.07 -11.76
CA TRP A 18 -1.69 11.59 -11.26
C TRP A 18 -0.98 10.72 -12.29
N ARG A 19 0.36 10.73 -12.25
CA ARG A 19 1.24 9.92 -13.07
C ARG A 19 2.51 9.58 -12.30
N SER A 20 2.95 8.33 -12.39
CA SER A 20 4.21 7.89 -11.80
C SER A 20 4.73 6.64 -12.49
N PRO A 21 6.05 6.37 -12.43
CA PRO A 21 6.59 5.07 -12.81
C PRO A 21 5.95 3.91 -12.05
N ILE A 22 5.92 2.72 -12.67
CA ILE A 22 5.61 1.46 -11.98
C ILE A 22 6.64 1.23 -10.87
N GLY A 23 6.15 0.82 -9.69
CA GLY A 23 6.98 0.50 -8.53
C GLY A 23 7.66 -0.86 -8.61
N ASP A 24 8.60 -1.10 -7.69
CA ASP A 24 9.37 -2.35 -7.57
C ASP A 24 8.59 -3.39 -6.74
N VAL A 25 8.12 -4.44 -7.40
CA VAL A 25 7.30 -5.50 -6.77
C VAL A 25 8.17 -6.39 -5.89
N GLU A 26 9.36 -6.75 -6.34
CA GLU A 26 10.32 -7.56 -5.62
C GLU A 26 10.70 -6.91 -4.29
N ALA A 27 11.06 -5.62 -4.29
CA ALA A 27 11.40 -4.89 -3.07
C ALA A 27 10.23 -4.81 -2.07
N ALA A 28 9.00 -4.63 -2.57
CA ALA A 28 7.80 -4.62 -1.74
C ALA A 28 7.54 -5.98 -1.08
N VAL A 29 7.63 -7.07 -1.86
CA VAL A 29 7.44 -8.44 -1.36
C VAL A 29 8.54 -8.82 -0.38
N GLU A 30 9.79 -8.46 -0.66
CA GLU A 30 10.92 -8.72 0.23
C GLU A 30 10.73 -8.02 1.58
N THR A 31 10.30 -6.76 1.56
CA THR A 31 9.99 -5.99 2.78
C THR A 31 8.87 -6.65 3.59
N ALA A 32 7.78 -7.05 2.93
CA ALA A 32 6.68 -7.76 3.60
C ALA A 32 7.14 -9.09 4.21
N ARG A 33 7.96 -9.86 3.50
CA ARG A 33 8.51 -11.13 4.00
C ARG A 33 9.40 -10.92 5.22
N ARG A 34 10.24 -9.88 5.25
CA ARG A 34 11.08 -9.56 6.42
C ARG A 34 10.24 -9.18 7.65
N ALA A 35 9.14 -8.44 7.46
CA ALA A 35 8.27 -8.02 8.57
C ALA A 35 7.37 -9.15 9.10
N TRP A 36 7.03 -10.14 8.26
CA TRP A 36 6.03 -11.16 8.57
C TRP A 36 6.28 -11.94 9.88
N PRO A 37 7.49 -12.45 10.21
CA PRO A 37 7.67 -13.24 11.43
C PRO A 37 7.33 -12.45 12.70
N ALA A 38 7.79 -11.21 12.78
CA ALA A 38 7.53 -10.34 13.92
C ALA A 38 6.05 -9.97 14.03
N TRP A 39 5.37 -9.77 12.90
CA TRP A 39 3.93 -9.53 12.83
C TRP A 39 3.10 -10.75 13.25
N ALA A 40 3.46 -11.93 12.73
CA ALA A 40 2.77 -13.19 13.01
C ALA A 40 2.89 -13.61 14.48
N ALA A 41 4.01 -13.28 15.13
CA ALA A 41 4.25 -13.53 16.55
C ALA A 41 3.45 -12.60 17.49
N GLN A 42 2.81 -11.54 16.97
CA GLN A 42 2.03 -10.63 17.81
C GLN A 42 0.76 -11.31 18.38
N PRO A 43 0.36 -11.00 19.63
CA PRO A 43 -0.93 -11.38 20.16
C PRO A 43 -2.08 -10.91 19.25
N LEU A 44 -3.15 -11.71 19.16
CA LEU A 44 -4.33 -11.36 18.35
C LEU A 44 -4.91 -9.99 18.73
N ALA A 45 -4.99 -9.67 20.03
CA ALA A 45 -5.49 -8.40 20.52
C ALA A 45 -4.69 -7.20 19.99
N THR A 46 -3.36 -7.29 19.95
CA THR A 46 -2.50 -6.23 19.40
C THR A 46 -2.79 -5.98 17.92
N ARG A 47 -2.99 -7.05 17.13
CA ARG A 47 -3.30 -6.93 15.70
C ARG A 47 -4.68 -6.30 15.46
N ILE A 48 -5.68 -6.67 16.27
CA ILE A 48 -7.02 -6.06 16.22
C ILE A 48 -6.95 -4.57 16.56
N GLU A 49 -6.21 -4.21 17.61
CA GLU A 49 -6.08 -2.83 18.05
C GLU A 49 -5.41 -1.94 17.00
N LEU A 50 -4.39 -2.45 16.30
CA LEU A 50 -3.76 -1.73 15.20
C LEU A 50 -4.78 -1.37 14.10
N VAL A 51 -5.61 -2.33 13.70
CA VAL A 51 -6.63 -2.11 12.65
C VAL A 51 -7.71 -1.14 13.12
N ARG A 52 -8.12 -1.19 14.40
CA ARG A 52 -9.08 -0.23 14.97
C ARG A 52 -8.55 1.20 14.96
N ARG A 53 -7.27 1.40 15.31
CA ARG A 53 -6.64 2.72 15.26
C ARG A 53 -6.63 3.26 13.83
N PHE A 54 -6.22 2.44 12.87
CA PHE A 54 -6.26 2.83 11.47
C PHE A 54 -7.68 3.27 11.04
N ALA A 55 -8.71 2.51 11.41
CA ALA A 55 -10.10 2.86 11.09
C ALA A 55 -10.54 4.20 11.72
N ASN A 56 -10.01 4.57 12.88
CA ASN A 56 -10.27 5.87 13.51
C ASN A 56 -9.57 7.02 12.80
N GLU A 57 -8.35 6.81 12.27
CA GLU A 57 -7.59 7.84 11.56
C GLU A 57 -8.15 8.17 10.17
N VAL A 58 -8.79 7.20 9.50
CA VAL A 58 -9.36 7.38 8.15
C VAL A 58 -10.85 7.75 8.15
N ARG A 59 -11.41 7.99 9.34
CA ARG A 59 -12.81 8.37 9.53
C ARG A 59 -13.01 9.86 9.27
#